data_AF-A0A951KFM2-F1
#
_entry.id   AF-A0A951KFM2-F1
#
_cell.length_a   1.000
_cell.length_b   1.000
_cell.length_c   1.000
_cell.angle_alpha   90.00
_cell.angle_beta   90.00
_cell.angle_gamma   90.00
#
_symmetry.space_group_name_H-M   'P 1'
#
loop_
_entity.id
_entity.type
_entity.pdbx_description
1 polymer ?
#
loop_
_entity_poly.entity_id
_entity_poly.type
_entity_poly.pdbx_seq_one_letter_code
_entity_poly.pdbx_strand_id
1 'polypeptide(L)'
;MKVRGWLALTALAIAIALAGCSRADPSIIASAPEAPGGGDTNTSAGPTSLESNADPGGQLKFAEETLNAAAGQALTVAFNNQSALQHSWVLVEPGQEAAVDQAATAAGGDPTGIAGVIAGSPVVNGGGNASVNVRALEPGSYPFICTVPGHYAAGMKGTLNVGGASAGGEGQNAGGEASGGTEPATGGGSLAVAADPTQLKFQQAELTGKADQPLSVAFDNPSAALPHNWVLVPPGQEDAVAAAAVATNGDPTGVQGVIAFGKPITGSQETINVPPQPAGTYSYICTVPGHYAAGMKGTLTLAP
;
A
#
# COMPACT_ATOMS: atom_id res chain seq x y z
N MET A 1 -5.12 -45.46 66.54
CA MET A 1 -5.39 -46.56 65.57
C MET A 1 -5.21 -45.98 64.19
N LYS A 2 -4.35 -46.40 63.27
CA LYS A 2 -3.52 -47.59 63.07
C LYS A 2 -2.25 -47.11 62.33
N VAL A 3 -1.06 -47.42 62.82
CA VAL A 3 0.10 -47.64 61.93
C VAL A 3 1.16 -48.46 62.68
N ARG A 4 1.39 -49.67 62.18
CA ARG A 4 2.48 -50.62 62.48
C ARG A 4 2.82 -51.20 61.10
N GLY A 5 4.05 -51.43 60.69
CA GLY A 5 5.36 -51.33 61.32
C GLY A 5 6.42 -51.26 60.22
N TRP A 6 7.65 -50.90 60.59
CA TRP A 6 8.82 -51.81 60.67
C TRP A 6 9.43 -52.14 59.30
N LEU A 7 10.74 -52.17 59.08
CA LEU A 7 11.97 -51.67 59.72
C LEU A 7 13.11 -52.13 58.75
N ALA A 8 14.29 -51.53 58.89
CA ALA A 8 15.61 -51.99 58.40
C ALA A 8 15.96 -51.73 56.91
N LEU A 9 16.94 -50.85 56.61
CA LEU A 9 18.42 -51.08 56.56
C LEU A 9 18.80 -52.13 55.49
N THR A 10 19.71 -51.95 54.52
CA THR A 10 20.93 -51.13 54.39
C THR A 10 21.55 -51.29 52.99
N ALA A 11 22.20 -50.22 52.48
CA ALA A 11 23.36 -50.13 51.56
C ALA A 11 23.24 -50.75 50.12
N LEU A 12 23.86 -50.25 49.03
CA LEU A 12 25.20 -49.70 48.86
C LEU A 12 25.40 -49.10 47.42
N ALA A 13 26.07 -47.93 47.35
CA ALA A 13 26.94 -47.35 46.27
C ALA A 13 26.35 -47.05 44.86
N ILE A 14 26.76 -46.01 44.11
CA ILE A 14 28.13 -45.69 43.63
C ILE A 14 28.27 -44.22 43.11
N ALA A 15 29.46 -43.63 43.37
CA ALA A 15 30.27 -42.60 42.70
C ALA A 15 29.67 -41.23 42.25
N ILE A 16 30.04 -40.11 42.90
CA ILE A 16 31.25 -39.25 42.75
C ILE A 16 31.19 -38.30 41.54
N ALA A 17 30.89 -37.03 41.81
CA ALA A 17 31.20 -35.87 41.00
C ALA A 17 31.89 -34.84 41.91
N LEU A 18 33.11 -34.43 41.58
CA LEU A 18 33.82 -33.35 42.27
C LEU A 18 33.67 -32.06 41.47
N ALA A 19 33.07 -31.07 42.13
CA ALA A 19 33.03 -29.69 41.72
C ALA A 19 34.36 -28.98 42.05
N GLY A 20 34.73 -28.02 41.21
CA GLY A 20 35.73 -27.01 41.54
C GLY A 20 35.38 -25.71 40.81
N CYS A 21 34.88 -24.73 41.55
CA CYS A 21 34.56 -23.39 41.05
C CYS A 21 35.67 -22.38 41.41
N SER A 22 35.83 -21.39 40.51
CA SER A 22 36.05 -19.96 40.81
C SER A 22 37.47 -19.45 41.17
N ARG A 23 38.06 -18.59 40.32
CA ARG A 23 38.08 -17.10 40.44
C ARG A 23 39.02 -16.43 39.40
N ALA A 24 38.78 -15.12 39.21
CA ALA A 24 39.04 -14.23 38.06
C ALA A 24 40.48 -13.67 37.82
N ASP A 25 40.74 -13.39 36.52
CA ASP A 25 41.45 -12.27 35.82
C ASP A 25 42.88 -11.79 36.21
N PRO A 26 43.69 -11.12 35.33
CA PRO A 26 43.44 -10.63 33.96
C PRO A 26 44.60 -10.82 32.91
N SER A 27 44.30 -10.44 31.66
CA SER A 27 45.16 -9.67 30.73
C SER A 27 46.00 -10.38 29.62
N ILE A 28 45.70 -9.93 28.39
CA ILE A 28 46.49 -9.89 27.13
C ILE A 28 46.83 -11.21 26.43
N ILE A 29 46.19 -11.51 25.30
CA ILE A 29 46.81 -11.67 23.96
C ILE A 29 45.74 -11.80 22.85
N ALA A 30 46.12 -11.31 21.67
CA ALA A 30 45.33 -11.03 20.48
C ALA A 30 44.52 -12.20 19.89
N SER A 31 43.33 -11.90 19.35
CA SER A 31 42.57 -12.78 18.46
C SER A 31 42.58 -12.25 17.02
N ALA A 32 42.86 -13.16 16.08
CA ALA A 32 42.86 -12.95 14.64
C ALA A 32 41.43 -12.82 14.07
N PRO A 33 41.23 -12.20 12.90
CA PRO A 33 39.90 -12.11 12.29
C PRO A 33 39.54 -13.39 11.52
N GLU A 34 38.32 -13.90 11.75
CA GLU A 34 37.66 -14.92 10.94
C GLU A 34 36.89 -14.28 9.77
N ALA A 35 36.86 -14.96 8.63
CA ALA A 35 36.21 -14.54 7.38
C ALA A 35 34.67 -14.62 7.45
N PRO A 36 33.92 -13.81 6.68
CA PRO A 36 32.46 -13.85 6.72
C PRO A 36 31.91 -15.03 5.88
N GLY A 37 31.11 -15.87 6.53
CA GLY A 37 30.24 -16.85 5.89
C GLY A 37 28.95 -16.21 5.38
N GLY A 38 28.47 -16.71 4.23
CA GLY A 38 27.26 -16.25 3.55
C GLY A 38 25.99 -16.45 4.38
N GLY A 39 25.07 -15.48 4.27
CA GLY A 39 23.76 -15.50 4.92
C GLY A 39 22.65 -15.84 3.93
N ASP A 40 21.84 -16.81 4.33
CA ASP A 40 20.63 -17.27 3.66
C ASP A 40 19.49 -16.28 4.00
N THR A 41 18.93 -15.59 3.02
CA THR A 41 17.82 -14.66 3.27
C THR A 41 16.48 -15.35 3.06
N ASN A 42 15.83 -15.71 4.17
CA ASN A 42 14.41 -16.04 4.22
C ASN A 42 13.59 -14.73 4.13
N THR A 43 13.07 -14.40 2.95
CA THR A 43 12.20 -13.23 2.75
C THR A 43 10.80 -13.51 3.28
N SER A 44 10.39 -12.78 4.32
CA SER A 44 9.05 -12.88 4.89
C SER A 44 7.98 -12.42 3.89
N ALA A 45 7.03 -13.30 3.60
CA ALA A 45 5.79 -13.02 2.87
C ALA A 45 4.94 -11.96 3.59
N GLY A 46 4.09 -11.26 2.84
CA GLY A 46 3.22 -10.20 3.38
C GLY A 46 2.04 -10.77 4.15
N PRO A 47 1.20 -9.91 4.76
CA PRO A 47 0.03 -10.38 5.49
C PRO A 47 -0.90 -11.13 4.54
N THR A 48 -1.23 -12.38 4.89
CA THR A 48 -2.21 -13.22 4.19
C THR A 48 -3.63 -12.95 4.68
N SER A 49 -3.81 -12.03 5.63
CA SER A 49 -5.09 -11.58 6.16
C SER A 49 -5.11 -10.05 6.22
N LEU A 50 -6.16 -9.43 5.69
CA LEU A 50 -6.38 -7.99 5.71
C LEU A 50 -7.71 -7.69 6.40
N GLU A 51 -7.80 -6.57 7.10
CA GLU A 51 -9.06 -6.08 7.66
C GLU A 51 -9.64 -4.95 6.80
N SER A 52 -10.95 -4.95 6.63
CA SER A 52 -11.68 -3.86 5.98
C SER A 52 -12.98 -3.61 6.73
N ASN A 53 -13.29 -2.36 6.99
CA ASN A 53 -14.42 -1.94 7.81
C ASN A 53 -15.35 -1.04 7.00
N ALA A 54 -16.65 -1.20 7.17
CA ALA A 54 -17.59 -0.13 6.81
C ALA A 54 -17.50 1.00 7.84
N ASP A 55 -17.66 2.26 7.41
CA ASP A 55 -17.62 3.42 8.32
C ASP A 55 -18.67 3.27 9.45
N PRO A 56 -18.26 3.17 10.72
CA PRO A 56 -19.18 2.97 11.83
C PRO A 56 -20.06 4.20 12.10
N GLY A 57 -19.69 5.36 11.57
CA GLY A 57 -20.49 6.59 11.61
C GLY A 57 -21.68 6.59 10.63
N GLY A 58 -21.83 5.55 9.82
CA GLY A 58 -22.93 5.40 8.87
C GLY A 58 -22.71 6.12 7.53
N GLN A 59 -21.50 6.60 7.25
CA GLN A 59 -21.17 7.12 5.93
C GLN A 59 -21.08 5.97 4.92
N LEU A 60 -21.46 6.24 3.66
CA LEU A 60 -21.37 5.26 2.57
C LEU A 60 -19.92 5.16 2.05
N LYS A 61 -19.02 4.67 2.90
CA LYS A 61 -17.61 4.47 2.58
C LYS A 61 -17.03 3.30 3.38
N PHE A 62 -15.92 2.77 2.88
CA PHE A 62 -15.04 1.92 3.68
C PHE A 62 -14.16 2.80 4.57
N ALA A 63 -13.85 2.35 5.79
CA ALA A 63 -12.92 3.08 6.65
C ALA A 63 -11.51 3.02 6.06
N GLU A 64 -11.12 1.87 5.52
CA GLU A 64 -9.90 1.67 4.75
C GLU A 64 -10.24 1.78 3.26
N GLU A 65 -10.03 2.96 2.68
CA GLU A 65 -10.20 3.19 1.24
C GLU A 65 -9.06 2.56 0.42
N THR A 66 -7.98 2.14 1.08
CA THR A 66 -6.85 1.44 0.46
C THR A 66 -6.41 0.26 1.32
N LEU A 67 -6.25 -0.89 0.70
CA LEU A 67 -5.68 -2.10 1.28
C LEU A 67 -4.43 -2.49 0.51
N ASN A 68 -3.47 -3.16 1.16
CA ASN A 68 -2.22 -3.58 0.53
C ASN A 68 -1.97 -5.08 0.77
N ALA A 69 -1.57 -5.80 -0.26
CA ALA A 69 -1.34 -7.24 -0.22
C ALA A 69 -0.04 -7.63 -0.93
N ALA A 70 0.49 -8.80 -0.57
CA ALA A 70 1.58 -9.41 -1.31
C ALA A 70 1.08 -9.98 -2.66
N ALA A 71 1.82 -9.73 -3.74
CA ALA A 71 1.57 -10.33 -5.05
C ALA A 71 1.87 -11.83 -5.07
N GLY A 72 1.15 -12.56 -5.91
CA GLY A 72 1.37 -13.99 -6.11
C GLY A 72 0.95 -14.87 -4.93
N GLN A 73 0.29 -14.31 -3.91
CA GLN A 73 -0.22 -15.05 -2.75
C GLN A 73 -1.72 -14.82 -2.58
N ALA A 74 -2.45 -15.90 -2.25
CA ALA A 74 -3.84 -15.79 -1.86
C ALA A 74 -3.93 -15.11 -0.48
N LEU A 75 -5.03 -14.39 -0.26
CA LEU A 75 -5.29 -13.68 1.00
C LEU A 75 -6.74 -13.79 1.41
N THR A 76 -7.00 -13.55 2.70
CA THR A 76 -8.34 -13.41 3.25
C THR A 76 -8.58 -11.96 3.63
N VAL A 77 -9.72 -11.39 3.24
CA VAL A 77 -10.20 -10.11 3.77
C VAL A 77 -11.26 -10.38 4.82
N ALA A 78 -11.03 -9.92 6.05
CA ALA A 78 -12.03 -9.86 7.11
C ALA A 78 -12.80 -8.54 6.97
N PHE A 79 -14.03 -8.61 6.46
CA PHE A 79 -14.89 -7.45 6.32
C PHE A 79 -15.81 -7.31 7.54
N ASN A 80 -15.72 -6.20 8.26
CA ASN A 80 -16.57 -5.90 9.42
C ASN A 80 -17.53 -4.76 9.11
N ASN A 81 -18.83 -5.03 9.25
CA ASN A 81 -19.85 -4.01 9.13
C ASN A 81 -20.26 -3.51 10.51
N GLN A 82 -19.57 -2.50 11.03
CA GLN A 82 -19.94 -1.84 12.29
C GLN A 82 -20.96 -0.70 12.11
N SER A 83 -21.41 -0.46 10.88
CA SER A 83 -22.47 0.51 10.56
C SER A 83 -23.85 -0.05 10.90
N ALA A 84 -24.85 0.83 10.98
CA ALA A 84 -26.27 0.45 11.03
C ALA A 84 -26.84 0.04 9.66
N LEU A 85 -26.16 0.43 8.57
CA LEU A 85 -26.57 0.15 7.20
C LEU A 85 -26.04 -1.21 6.72
N GLN A 86 -26.64 -1.76 5.67
CA GLN A 86 -26.11 -2.95 5.00
C GLN A 86 -24.93 -2.57 4.12
N HIS A 87 -23.91 -3.42 4.10
CA HIS A 87 -22.75 -3.25 3.23
C HIS A 87 -22.28 -4.59 2.70
N SER A 88 -21.57 -4.56 1.57
CA SER A 88 -20.80 -5.69 1.06
C SER A 88 -19.38 -5.24 0.75
N TRP A 89 -18.47 -6.19 0.65
CA TRP A 89 -17.11 -5.98 0.17
C TRP A 89 -16.89 -6.87 -1.04
N VAL A 90 -16.73 -6.27 -2.21
CA VAL A 90 -16.63 -7.00 -3.48
C VAL A 90 -15.44 -6.48 -4.27
N LEU A 91 -14.42 -7.33 -4.43
CA LEU A 91 -13.25 -7.06 -5.26
C LEU A 91 -13.60 -7.33 -6.73
N VAL A 92 -13.30 -6.37 -7.60
CA VAL A 92 -13.66 -6.44 -9.02
C VAL A 92 -12.44 -6.20 -9.90
N GLU A 93 -12.53 -6.64 -11.14
CA GLU A 93 -11.52 -6.37 -12.16
C GLU A 93 -11.45 -4.86 -12.44
N PRO A 94 -10.25 -4.29 -12.67
CA PRO A 94 -10.11 -2.88 -12.97
C PRO A 94 -10.96 -2.45 -14.18
N GLY A 95 -11.77 -1.39 -14.00
CA GLY A 95 -12.65 -0.86 -15.03
C GLY A 95 -14.03 -1.55 -15.13
N GLN A 96 -14.29 -2.58 -14.32
CA GLN A 96 -15.59 -3.29 -14.30
C GLN A 96 -16.54 -2.81 -13.20
N GLU A 97 -16.17 -1.83 -12.38
CA GLU A 97 -16.92 -1.44 -11.18
C GLU A 97 -18.38 -1.09 -11.49
N ALA A 98 -18.62 -0.25 -12.50
CA ALA A 98 -19.97 0.17 -12.87
C ALA A 98 -20.82 -0.97 -13.45
N ALA A 99 -20.21 -1.87 -14.22
CA ALA A 99 -20.91 -3.02 -14.79
C ALA A 99 -21.31 -4.02 -13.70
N VAL A 100 -20.40 -4.29 -12.75
CA VAL A 100 -20.67 -5.14 -11.59
C VAL A 100 -21.74 -4.51 -10.69
N ASP A 101 -21.64 -3.22 -10.37
CA ASP A 101 -22.63 -2.52 -9.54
C ASP A 101 -24.03 -2.59 -10.15
N GLN A 102 -24.16 -2.33 -11.45
CA GLN A 102 -25.44 -2.41 -12.14
C GLN A 102 -26.04 -3.83 -12.08
N ALA A 103 -25.23 -4.85 -12.36
CA ALA A 103 -25.67 -6.24 -12.32
C ALA A 103 -26.05 -6.70 -10.90
N ALA A 104 -25.25 -6.32 -9.90
CA ALA A 104 -25.51 -6.67 -8.50
C ALA A 104 -26.74 -5.94 -7.97
N THR A 105 -26.94 -4.68 -8.35
CA THR A 105 -28.15 -3.92 -8.02
C THR A 105 -29.41 -4.64 -8.51
N ALA A 106 -29.39 -5.19 -9.73
CA ALA A 106 -30.50 -5.98 -10.27
C ALA A 106 -30.75 -7.29 -9.50
N ALA A 107 -29.72 -7.81 -8.81
CA ALA A 107 -29.76 -8.98 -7.96
C ALA A 107 -29.95 -8.65 -6.45
N GLY A 108 -30.32 -7.42 -6.10
CA GLY A 108 -30.51 -7.01 -4.70
C GLY A 108 -29.21 -6.85 -3.90
N GLY A 109 -28.09 -6.65 -4.60
CA GLY A 109 -26.76 -6.46 -4.05
C GLY A 109 -25.90 -7.72 -4.01
N ASP A 110 -26.41 -8.88 -4.41
CA ASP A 110 -25.66 -10.14 -4.47
C ASP A 110 -24.64 -10.15 -5.63
N PRO A 111 -23.33 -10.27 -5.36
CA PRO A 111 -22.30 -10.31 -6.40
C PRO A 111 -22.13 -11.68 -7.06
N THR A 112 -22.83 -12.72 -6.58
CA THR A 112 -22.55 -14.11 -6.97
C THR A 112 -22.79 -14.36 -8.47
N GLY A 113 -21.76 -14.87 -9.15
CA GLY A 113 -21.85 -15.23 -10.58
C GLY A 113 -21.80 -14.06 -11.55
N ILE A 114 -21.54 -12.84 -11.08
CA ILE A 114 -21.42 -11.64 -11.91
C ILE A 114 -20.03 -11.59 -12.55
N ALA A 115 -19.98 -11.38 -13.86
CA ALA A 115 -18.71 -11.20 -14.59
C ALA A 115 -17.98 -9.94 -14.11
N GLY A 116 -16.65 -10.02 -13.99
CA GLY A 116 -15.82 -8.95 -13.45
C GLY A 116 -15.68 -8.97 -11.92
N VAL A 117 -16.41 -9.82 -11.20
CA VAL A 117 -16.15 -10.06 -9.76
C VAL A 117 -14.99 -11.04 -9.59
N ILE A 118 -13.98 -10.62 -8.83
CA ILE A 118 -12.81 -11.44 -8.48
C ILE A 118 -13.13 -12.28 -7.23
N ALA A 119 -13.69 -11.65 -6.21
CA ALA A 119 -14.12 -12.23 -4.95
C ALA A 119 -15.07 -11.26 -4.24
N GLY A 120 -15.96 -11.73 -3.38
CA GLY A 120 -16.83 -10.83 -2.62
C GLY A 120 -17.57 -11.51 -1.49
N SER A 121 -18.07 -10.69 -0.56
CA SER A 121 -18.97 -11.13 0.50
C SER A 121 -20.43 -11.16 0.00
N PRO A 122 -21.34 -11.88 0.68
CA PRO A 122 -22.76 -11.55 0.61
C PRO A 122 -23.01 -10.14 1.18
N VAL A 123 -24.25 -9.65 1.06
CA VAL A 123 -24.68 -8.45 1.79
C VAL A 123 -24.66 -8.73 3.29
N VAL A 124 -23.93 -7.91 4.04
CA VAL A 124 -23.74 -8.02 5.49
C VAL A 124 -24.60 -6.97 6.18
N ASN A 125 -25.48 -7.43 7.08
CA ASN A 125 -26.28 -6.53 7.92
C ASN A 125 -25.43 -5.77 8.93
N GLY A 126 -25.96 -4.65 9.44
CA GLY A 126 -25.28 -3.86 10.46
C GLY A 126 -24.93 -4.65 11.72
N GLY A 127 -23.73 -4.44 12.24
CA GLY A 127 -23.12 -5.23 13.32
C GLY A 127 -22.57 -6.60 12.92
N GLY A 128 -22.69 -6.99 11.64
CA GLY A 128 -22.21 -8.27 11.11
C GLY A 128 -20.77 -8.25 10.60
N ASN A 129 -20.28 -9.41 10.18
CA ASN A 129 -18.98 -9.57 9.52
C ASN A 129 -19.04 -10.65 8.44
N ALA A 130 -18.06 -10.65 7.54
CA ALA A 130 -17.85 -11.67 6.52
C ALA A 130 -16.35 -11.90 6.28
N SER A 131 -16.01 -13.07 5.78
CA SER A 131 -14.65 -13.41 5.36
C SER A 131 -14.63 -13.68 3.85
N VAL A 132 -13.76 -12.99 3.13
CA VAL A 132 -13.65 -13.07 1.67
C VAL A 132 -12.30 -13.65 1.30
N ASN A 133 -12.31 -14.81 0.64
CA ASN A 133 -11.08 -15.43 0.14
C ASN A 133 -10.76 -14.90 -1.25
N VAL A 134 -9.62 -14.22 -1.37
CA VAL A 134 -9.11 -13.68 -2.62
C VAL A 134 -7.98 -14.59 -3.10
N ARG A 135 -8.09 -15.06 -4.35
CA ARG A 135 -7.03 -15.86 -4.99
C ARG A 135 -5.73 -15.05 -5.09
N ALA A 136 -4.62 -15.72 -5.39
CA ALA A 136 -3.39 -15.00 -5.74
C ALA A 136 -3.63 -14.06 -6.93
N LEU A 137 -3.25 -12.80 -6.76
CA LEU A 137 -3.37 -11.76 -7.77
C LEU A 137 -2.00 -11.37 -8.31
N GLU A 138 -1.96 -11.00 -9.58
CA GLU A 138 -0.81 -10.33 -10.16
C GLU A 138 -0.67 -8.93 -9.54
N PRO A 139 0.56 -8.37 -9.49
CA PRO A 139 0.75 -7.00 -9.03
C PRO A 139 -0.16 -6.03 -9.77
N GLY A 140 -0.80 -5.12 -9.05
CA GLY A 140 -1.74 -4.17 -9.63
C GLY A 140 -2.69 -3.55 -8.60
N SER A 141 -3.49 -2.60 -9.05
CA SER A 141 -4.53 -1.96 -8.23
C SER A 141 -5.89 -2.49 -8.64
N TYR A 142 -6.57 -3.14 -7.70
CA TYR A 142 -7.86 -3.78 -7.91
C TYR A 142 -8.92 -3.06 -7.10
N PRO A 143 -9.94 -2.47 -7.73
CA PRO A 143 -11.01 -1.80 -7.00
C PRO A 143 -11.83 -2.82 -6.20
N PHE A 144 -12.23 -2.44 -5.00
CA PHE A 144 -13.31 -3.09 -4.28
C PHE A 144 -14.45 -2.12 -4.04
N ILE A 145 -15.68 -2.60 -4.13
CA ILE A 145 -16.89 -1.78 -4.09
C ILE A 145 -17.92 -2.37 -3.13
N CYS A 146 -18.86 -1.54 -2.67
CA CYS A 146 -20.08 -2.01 -2.04
C CYS A 146 -21.19 -2.11 -3.09
N THR A 147 -21.72 -3.30 -3.27
CA THR A 147 -22.76 -3.63 -4.26
C THR A 147 -24.19 -3.46 -3.74
N VAL A 148 -24.38 -3.06 -2.48
CA VAL A 148 -25.70 -2.69 -1.97
C VAL A 148 -26.27 -1.55 -2.84
N PRO A 149 -27.51 -1.67 -3.36
CA PRO A 149 -28.06 -0.72 -4.33
C PRO A 149 -27.84 0.75 -3.96
N GLY A 150 -27.15 1.48 -4.85
CA GLY A 150 -26.87 2.91 -4.70
C GLY A 150 -25.60 3.26 -3.90
N HIS A 151 -24.96 2.31 -3.20
CA HIS A 151 -23.81 2.62 -2.36
C HIS A 151 -22.54 2.90 -3.16
N TYR A 152 -22.24 2.12 -4.20
CA TYR A 152 -21.14 2.42 -5.13
C TYR A 152 -21.33 3.78 -5.83
N ALA A 153 -22.54 4.07 -6.33
CA ALA A 153 -22.87 5.35 -6.96
C ALA A 153 -22.72 6.54 -6.00
N ALA A 154 -22.93 6.32 -4.69
CA ALA A 154 -22.68 7.29 -3.63
C ALA A 154 -21.19 7.44 -3.23
N GLY A 155 -20.30 6.65 -3.84
CA GLY A 155 -18.85 6.73 -3.62
C GLY A 155 -18.26 5.61 -2.76
N MET A 156 -19.03 4.58 -2.38
CA MET A 156 -18.54 3.50 -1.53
C MET A 156 -17.65 2.52 -2.29
N LYS A 157 -16.37 2.87 -2.43
CA LYS A 157 -15.33 2.09 -3.09
C LYS A 157 -13.98 2.30 -2.42
N GLY A 158 -13.07 1.36 -2.63
CA GLY A 158 -11.66 1.46 -2.26
C GLY A 158 -10.78 0.68 -3.23
N THR A 159 -9.49 0.61 -2.94
CA THR A 159 -8.51 -0.05 -3.82
C THR A 159 -7.65 -1.04 -3.03
N LEU A 160 -7.59 -2.29 -3.49
CA LEU A 160 -6.60 -3.28 -3.07
C LEU A 160 -5.37 -3.16 -3.97
N ASN A 161 -4.26 -2.68 -3.43
CA ASN A 161 -2.97 -2.70 -4.09
C ASN A 161 -2.27 -4.02 -3.80
N VAL A 162 -1.93 -4.76 -4.85
CA VAL A 162 -1.20 -6.02 -4.78
C VAL A 162 0.24 -5.75 -5.23
N GLY A 163 1.21 -5.98 -4.35
CA GLY A 163 2.62 -5.61 -4.55
C GLY A 163 3.57 -6.39 -3.63
N GLY A 164 4.81 -5.94 -3.44
CA GLY A 164 5.75 -6.61 -2.52
C GLY A 164 5.34 -6.43 -1.04
N ALA A 165 5.42 -7.49 -0.24
CA ALA A 165 5.11 -7.50 1.18
C ALA A 165 5.77 -6.36 1.98
N SER A 166 4.97 -5.49 2.60
CA SER A 166 5.42 -4.65 3.72
C SER A 166 4.62 -5.04 4.96
N ALA A 167 5.32 -5.49 6.00
CA ALA A 167 4.74 -5.85 7.29
C ALA A 167 4.16 -4.61 7.98
N GLY A 168 2.91 -4.72 8.42
CA GLY A 168 2.16 -3.64 9.06
C GLY A 168 2.60 -3.28 10.47
N GLY A 169 2.06 -2.16 10.94
CA GLY A 169 2.07 -1.72 12.33
C GLY A 169 1.18 -0.50 12.51
N GLU A 170 -0.07 -0.73 12.92
CA GLU A 170 -1.00 0.27 13.46
C GLU A 170 -0.54 0.81 14.83
N GLY A 171 -0.90 2.06 15.13
CA GLY A 171 -1.22 2.46 16.51
C GLY A 171 -0.51 3.69 17.10
N GLN A 172 -1.15 4.85 16.91
CA GLN A 172 -1.41 5.93 17.90
C GLN A 172 -0.42 7.12 18.08
N ASN A 173 -1.02 8.28 17.77
CA ASN A 173 -0.80 9.65 18.26
C ASN A 173 -0.03 9.81 19.59
N ALA A 174 1.01 10.65 19.56
CA ALA A 174 1.17 11.77 20.50
C ALA A 174 2.25 12.72 19.98
N GLY A 175 1.97 14.02 20.04
CA GLY A 175 2.84 15.08 19.52
C GLY A 175 4.19 15.21 20.23
N GLY A 176 5.15 15.78 19.51
CA GLY A 176 6.45 16.19 20.00
C GLY A 176 7.34 16.67 18.86
N GLU A 177 7.70 17.96 18.89
CA GLU A 177 8.59 18.63 17.94
C GLU A 177 10.00 17.98 17.85
N ALA A 178 10.49 17.95 16.61
CA ALA A 178 11.87 18.09 16.13
C ALA A 178 13.04 17.44 16.90
N SER A 179 13.75 16.52 16.24
CA SER A 179 15.00 16.87 15.51
C SER A 179 15.76 15.62 15.04
N GLY A 180 16.13 15.60 13.75
CA GLY A 180 17.42 15.08 13.29
C GLY A 180 17.52 13.63 12.81
N GLY A 181 17.53 13.46 11.48
CA GLY A 181 18.60 12.70 10.81
C GLY A 181 18.33 11.25 10.37
N THR A 182 17.95 11.13 9.08
CA THR A 182 18.45 10.21 8.04
C THR A 182 18.29 8.68 8.14
N GLU A 183 17.59 8.19 7.11
CA GLU A 183 17.26 6.85 6.53
C GLU A 183 18.41 5.81 6.36
N PRO A 184 18.17 4.53 5.97
CA PRO A 184 17.79 4.15 4.58
C PRO A 184 16.79 2.97 4.35
N ALA A 185 16.18 3.00 3.14
CA ALA A 185 15.19 2.16 2.42
C ALA A 185 15.53 0.71 1.97
N THR A 186 14.51 -0.04 1.46
CA THR A 186 14.55 -0.86 0.20
C THR A 186 13.14 -1.39 -0.18
N GLY A 187 12.66 -1.49 -1.44
CA GLY A 187 13.28 -1.30 -2.76
C GLY A 187 12.23 -1.17 -3.87
N GLY A 188 12.08 0.07 -4.33
CA GLY A 188 11.28 0.61 -5.44
C GLY A 188 11.43 2.12 -5.27
N GLY A 189 12.03 2.81 -6.24
CA GLY A 189 12.51 4.18 -6.01
C GLY A 189 11.37 5.11 -5.60
N SER A 190 11.39 5.59 -4.34
CA SER A 190 10.48 6.65 -3.90
C SER A 190 11.07 7.99 -4.31
N LEU A 191 10.28 8.79 -5.03
CA LEU A 191 10.65 10.09 -5.54
C LEU A 191 9.72 11.13 -4.91
N ALA A 192 10.28 12.19 -4.34
CA ALA A 192 9.51 13.30 -3.83
C ALA A 192 9.54 14.46 -4.82
N VAL A 193 8.37 15.03 -5.11
CA VAL A 193 8.22 16.19 -5.98
C VAL A 193 7.12 17.09 -5.44
N ALA A 194 7.33 18.41 -5.47
CA ALA A 194 6.37 19.36 -4.97
C ALA A 194 6.07 20.43 -6.02
N ALA A 195 4.84 20.96 -6.02
CA ALA A 195 4.55 22.21 -6.70
C ALA A 195 5.11 23.40 -5.91
N ASP A 196 5.51 24.47 -6.61
CA ASP A 196 5.80 25.74 -5.94
C ASP A 196 4.48 26.37 -5.47
N PRO A 197 4.38 26.85 -4.22
CA PRO A 197 3.12 27.38 -3.68
C PRO A 197 2.61 28.64 -4.40
N THR A 198 3.50 29.34 -5.13
CA THR A 198 3.25 30.67 -5.71
C THR A 198 3.58 30.78 -7.20
N GLN A 199 4.31 29.81 -7.76
CA GLN A 199 4.75 29.82 -9.16
C GLN A 199 4.24 28.57 -9.90
N LEU A 200 4.03 28.70 -11.21
CA LEU A 200 3.63 27.58 -12.07
C LEU A 200 4.84 26.72 -12.44
N LYS A 201 5.43 26.04 -11.46
CA LYS A 201 6.57 25.13 -11.65
C LYS A 201 6.56 24.01 -10.61
N PHE A 202 7.18 22.89 -10.94
CA PHE A 202 7.62 21.93 -9.93
C PHE A 202 8.90 22.46 -9.26
N GLN A 203 9.06 22.22 -7.96
CA GLN A 203 10.27 22.60 -7.22
C GLN A 203 11.46 21.74 -7.65
N GLN A 204 11.22 20.44 -7.87
CA GLN A 204 12.14 19.51 -8.50
C GLN A 204 11.87 19.59 -10.01
N ALA A 205 12.87 20.02 -10.79
CA ALA A 205 12.80 20.03 -12.26
C ALA A 205 13.33 18.73 -12.89
N GLU A 206 14.06 17.94 -12.11
CA GLU A 206 14.69 16.69 -12.52
C GLU A 206 14.48 15.64 -11.41
N LEU A 207 14.10 14.44 -11.81
CA LEU A 207 14.00 13.26 -10.97
C LEU A 207 14.81 12.14 -11.62
N THR A 208 15.39 11.26 -10.81
CA THR A 208 16.10 10.08 -11.30
C THR A 208 15.58 8.84 -10.61
N GLY A 209 15.37 7.78 -11.38
CA GLY A 209 14.87 6.49 -10.90
C GLY A 209 15.59 5.33 -11.57
N LYS A 210 15.27 4.11 -11.14
CA LYS A 210 15.71 2.89 -11.81
C LYS A 210 14.68 2.46 -12.84
N ALA A 211 15.17 2.07 -14.01
CA ALA A 211 14.40 1.46 -15.07
C ALA A 211 13.86 0.09 -14.64
N ASP A 212 12.82 -0.35 -15.35
CA ASP A 212 12.23 -1.69 -15.25
C ASP A 212 11.79 -2.07 -13.82
N GLN A 213 11.52 -1.05 -13.00
CA GLN A 213 11.02 -1.16 -11.64
C GLN A 213 9.88 -0.15 -11.43
N PRO A 214 8.87 -0.49 -10.62
CA PRO A 214 7.85 0.48 -10.26
C PRO A 214 8.49 1.61 -9.42
N LEU A 215 7.97 2.83 -9.61
CA LEU A 215 8.35 3.98 -8.80
C LEU A 215 7.12 4.51 -8.08
N SER A 216 7.35 5.08 -6.90
CA SER A 216 6.34 5.83 -6.17
C SER A 216 6.73 7.29 -6.20
N VAL A 217 5.82 8.15 -6.63
CA VAL A 217 6.03 9.59 -6.66
C VAL A 217 5.14 10.23 -5.60
N ALA A 218 5.74 10.68 -4.50
CA ALA A 218 5.08 11.50 -3.51
C ALA A 218 4.99 12.93 -4.05
N PHE A 219 3.80 13.31 -4.50
CA PHE A 219 3.51 14.64 -5.00
C PHE A 219 2.87 15.50 -3.91
N ASP A 220 3.48 16.63 -3.57
CA ASP A 220 2.95 17.61 -2.64
C ASP A 220 2.53 18.89 -3.37
N ASN A 221 1.28 19.33 -3.18
CA ASN A 221 0.85 20.66 -3.55
C ASN A 221 0.50 21.49 -2.32
N PRO A 222 1.42 22.33 -1.82
CA PRO A 222 1.15 23.19 -0.67
C PRO A 222 0.25 24.39 -1.00
N SER A 223 -0.02 24.68 -2.28
CA SER A 223 -0.84 25.83 -2.66
C SER A 223 -2.31 25.58 -2.36
N ALA A 224 -2.91 26.41 -1.51
CA ALA A 224 -4.36 26.39 -1.26
C ALA A 224 -5.18 27.03 -2.39
N ALA A 225 -4.53 27.72 -3.34
CA ALA A 225 -5.20 28.49 -4.40
C ALA A 225 -4.92 27.96 -5.80
N LEU A 226 -3.72 27.43 -6.04
CA LEU A 226 -3.31 26.93 -7.35
C LEU A 226 -3.43 25.41 -7.38
N PRO A 227 -4.37 24.85 -8.16
CA PRO A 227 -4.40 23.41 -8.35
C PRO A 227 -3.20 22.97 -9.18
N HIS A 228 -2.60 21.86 -8.77
CA HIS A 228 -1.51 21.23 -9.50
C HIS A 228 -1.72 19.73 -9.48
N ASN A 229 -1.20 19.07 -10.49
CA ASN A 229 -1.02 17.63 -10.50
C ASN A 229 0.34 17.27 -11.07
N TRP A 230 0.67 16.01 -10.92
CA TRP A 230 1.85 15.42 -11.52
C TRP A 230 1.40 14.31 -12.48
N VAL A 231 1.79 14.42 -13.75
CA VAL A 231 1.38 13.50 -14.81
C VAL A 231 2.62 13.06 -15.59
N LEU A 232 2.92 11.77 -15.57
CA LEU A 232 4.01 11.18 -16.35
C LEU A 232 3.53 10.84 -17.76
N VAL A 233 4.32 11.26 -18.75
CA VAL A 233 4.03 11.03 -20.17
C VAL A 233 5.27 10.50 -20.91
N PRO A 234 5.08 9.77 -22.02
CA PRO A 234 6.18 9.39 -22.90
C PRO A 234 6.86 10.63 -23.49
N PRO A 235 8.13 10.51 -23.91
CA PRO A 235 8.86 11.62 -24.52
C PRO A 235 8.16 12.10 -25.80
N GLY A 236 7.96 13.41 -25.92
CA GLY A 236 7.32 14.02 -27.09
C GLY A 236 5.78 13.95 -27.10
N GLN A 237 5.14 13.44 -26.05
CA GLN A 237 3.67 13.44 -25.91
C GLN A 237 3.12 14.55 -25.00
N GLU A 238 3.98 15.42 -24.48
CA GLU A 238 3.61 16.45 -23.50
C GLU A 238 2.54 17.39 -24.04
N ASP A 239 2.73 17.93 -25.25
CA ASP A 239 1.81 18.87 -25.89
C ASP A 239 0.43 18.24 -26.14
N ALA A 240 0.41 16.98 -26.59
CA ALA A 240 -0.82 16.26 -26.90
C ALA A 240 -1.63 15.94 -25.64
N VAL A 241 -0.96 15.44 -24.59
CA VAL A 241 -1.60 15.13 -23.30
C VAL A 241 -2.11 16.40 -22.63
N ALA A 242 -1.29 17.47 -22.59
CA ALA A 242 -1.69 18.75 -22.02
C ALA A 242 -2.91 19.34 -22.75
N ALA A 243 -2.92 19.31 -24.09
CA ALA A 243 -4.05 19.81 -24.87
C ALA A 243 -5.33 18.99 -24.64
N ALA A 244 -5.22 17.65 -24.58
CA ALA A 244 -6.37 16.78 -24.35
C ALA A 244 -6.99 16.97 -22.96
N ALA A 245 -6.18 17.16 -21.93
CA ALA A 245 -6.63 17.36 -20.55
C ALA A 245 -7.33 18.71 -20.32
N VAL A 246 -7.21 19.69 -21.23
CA VAL A 246 -7.93 20.98 -21.12
C VAL A 246 -9.44 20.77 -21.06
N ALA A 247 -9.98 19.81 -21.83
CA ALA A 247 -11.41 19.53 -21.89
C ALA A 247 -12.00 19.06 -20.55
N THR A 248 -11.16 18.53 -19.67
CA THR A 248 -11.49 17.97 -18.36
C THR A 248 -10.89 18.80 -17.22
N ASN A 249 -10.57 20.07 -17.48
CA ASN A 249 -9.97 20.99 -16.51
C ASN A 249 -8.70 20.44 -15.84
N GLY A 250 -7.89 19.70 -16.59
CA GLY A 250 -6.64 19.11 -16.12
C GLY A 250 -6.78 17.75 -15.44
N ASP A 251 -7.97 17.13 -15.43
CA ASP A 251 -8.10 15.71 -15.03
C ASP A 251 -7.64 14.81 -16.19
N PRO A 252 -6.51 14.09 -16.06
CA PRO A 252 -5.95 13.29 -17.14
C PRO A 252 -6.63 11.91 -17.27
N THR A 253 -7.72 11.63 -16.53
CA THR A 253 -8.47 10.37 -16.63
C THR A 253 -8.92 10.11 -18.06
N GLY A 254 -8.47 9.00 -18.64
CA GLY A 254 -8.81 8.60 -20.01
C GLY A 254 -8.08 9.37 -21.12
N VAL A 255 -7.12 10.24 -20.78
CA VAL A 255 -6.28 10.92 -21.77
C VAL A 255 -5.24 9.94 -22.31
N GLN A 256 -5.23 9.77 -23.63
CA GLN A 256 -4.26 8.92 -24.32
C GLN A 256 -2.83 9.47 -24.14
N GLY A 257 -1.86 8.59 -23.90
CA GLY A 257 -0.46 8.98 -23.72
C GLY A 257 -0.08 9.32 -22.29
N VAL A 258 -0.95 9.08 -21.31
CA VAL A 258 -0.62 9.17 -19.88
C VAL A 258 -0.09 7.81 -19.39
N ILE A 259 1.07 7.82 -18.73
CA ILE A 259 1.67 6.61 -18.11
C ILE A 259 1.18 6.44 -16.67
N ALA A 260 1.22 7.52 -15.89
CA ALA A 260 0.80 7.58 -14.50
C ALA A 260 0.39 9.02 -14.17
N PHE A 261 -0.53 9.20 -13.23
CA PHE A 261 -1.03 10.54 -12.94
C PHE A 261 -1.64 10.66 -11.55
N GLY A 262 -1.61 11.90 -11.06
CA GLY A 262 -2.51 12.42 -10.03
C GLY A 262 -3.58 13.33 -10.64
N LYS A 263 -4.69 13.52 -9.92
CA LYS A 263 -5.70 14.53 -10.29
C LYS A 263 -5.26 15.90 -9.79
N PRO A 264 -5.80 17.01 -10.32
CA PRO A 264 -5.54 18.32 -9.74
C PRO A 264 -5.93 18.37 -8.26
N ILE A 265 -4.96 18.63 -7.40
CA ILE A 265 -5.12 18.78 -5.95
C ILE A 265 -4.72 20.20 -5.50
N THR A 266 -5.16 20.64 -4.33
CA THR A 266 -4.76 21.89 -3.65
C THR A 266 -4.54 21.64 -2.17
N GLY A 267 -3.53 22.28 -1.57
CA GLY A 267 -3.25 22.22 -0.12
C GLY A 267 -3.12 20.80 0.44
N SER A 268 -2.69 19.85 -0.39
CA SER A 268 -2.68 18.43 -0.09
C SER A 268 -1.58 17.72 -0.87
N GLN A 269 -1.32 16.48 -0.48
CA GLN A 269 -0.34 15.60 -1.09
C GLN A 269 -1.01 14.30 -1.52
N GLU A 270 -0.46 13.65 -2.55
CA GLU A 270 -0.86 12.33 -3.00
C GLU A 270 0.36 11.49 -3.38
N THR A 271 0.15 10.19 -3.52
CA THR A 271 1.18 9.27 -3.99
C THR A 271 0.75 8.68 -5.33
N ILE A 272 1.60 8.83 -6.34
CA ILE A 272 1.34 8.41 -7.71
C ILE A 272 2.24 7.22 -8.02
N ASN A 273 1.61 6.11 -8.38
CA ASN A 273 2.32 4.89 -8.74
C ASN A 273 2.69 4.92 -10.22
N VAL A 274 3.98 4.91 -10.50
CA VAL A 274 4.53 4.80 -11.86
C VAL A 274 4.80 3.32 -12.13
N PRO A 275 4.16 2.71 -13.15
CA PRO A 275 4.45 1.34 -13.54
C PRO A 275 5.89 1.20 -14.04
N PRO A 276 6.52 0.01 -13.98
CA PRO A 276 7.85 -0.22 -14.54
C PRO A 276 7.97 0.34 -15.95
N GLN A 277 8.95 1.22 -16.15
CA GLN A 277 9.21 1.84 -17.43
C GLN A 277 10.65 1.51 -17.87
N PRO A 278 10.88 1.25 -19.17
CA PRO A 278 12.23 1.07 -19.71
C PRO A 278 13.13 2.26 -19.41
N ALA A 279 14.45 2.01 -19.40
CA ALA A 279 15.45 3.06 -19.27
C ALA A 279 15.25 4.14 -20.34
N GLY A 280 15.35 5.40 -19.93
CA GLY A 280 15.06 6.54 -20.80
C GLY A 280 14.73 7.80 -20.01
N THR A 281 14.55 8.90 -20.73
CA THR A 281 14.17 10.19 -20.15
C THR A 281 12.72 10.49 -20.52
N TYR A 282 11.86 10.56 -19.52
CA TYR A 282 10.44 10.89 -19.62
C TYR A 282 10.20 12.32 -19.15
N SER A 283 9.02 12.86 -19.48
CA SER A 283 8.57 14.15 -18.95
C SER A 283 7.45 13.93 -17.95
N TYR A 284 7.47 14.71 -16.86
CA TYR A 284 6.29 14.92 -16.06
C TYR A 284 5.81 16.35 -16.19
N ILE A 285 4.50 16.51 -16.29
CA ILE A 285 3.84 17.78 -16.57
C ILE A 285 2.70 18.04 -15.59
N CYS A 286 2.34 19.31 -15.43
CA CYS A 286 1.07 19.69 -14.82
C CYS A 286 0.06 19.94 -15.94
N THR A 287 -1.06 19.21 -15.92
CA THR A 287 -2.08 19.26 -16.97
C THR A 287 -3.20 20.26 -16.68
N VAL A 288 -3.15 20.95 -15.54
CA VAL A 288 -4.06 22.07 -15.25
C VAL A 288 -3.97 23.13 -16.36
N PRO A 289 -5.10 23.62 -16.90
CA PRO A 289 -5.09 24.48 -18.08
C PRO A 289 -4.13 25.67 -17.98
N GLY A 290 -3.24 25.79 -18.97
CA GLY A 290 -2.22 26.85 -19.04
C GLY A 290 -0.94 26.60 -18.24
N HIS A 291 -0.90 25.65 -17.29
CA HIS A 291 0.26 25.43 -16.43
C HIS A 291 1.44 24.81 -17.20
N TYR A 292 1.20 23.78 -18.01
CA TYR A 292 2.22 23.22 -18.91
C TYR A 292 2.77 24.27 -19.91
N ALA A 293 1.89 25.06 -20.53
CA ALA A 293 2.28 26.11 -21.47
C ALA A 293 3.09 27.24 -20.80
N ALA A 294 2.87 27.48 -19.50
CA ALA A 294 3.67 28.39 -18.67
C ALA A 294 5.02 27.80 -18.24
N GLY A 295 5.32 26.54 -18.59
CA GLY A 295 6.59 25.88 -18.30
C GLY A 295 6.56 24.93 -17.10
N MET A 296 5.38 24.59 -16.56
CA MET A 296 5.26 23.63 -15.44
C MET A 296 5.48 22.18 -15.89
N LYS A 297 6.75 21.84 -16.10
CA LYS A 297 7.24 20.51 -16.50
C LYS A 297 8.59 20.21 -15.86
N GLY A 298 8.90 18.93 -15.74
CA GLY A 298 10.22 18.44 -15.37
C GLY A 298 10.53 17.11 -16.05
N THR A 299 11.71 16.57 -15.78
CA THR A 299 12.21 15.35 -16.42
C THR A 299 12.41 14.22 -15.42
N LEU A 300 12.00 13.00 -15.78
CA LEU A 300 12.28 11.78 -15.04
C LEU A 300 13.25 10.92 -15.86
N THR A 301 14.48 10.76 -15.39
CA THR A 301 15.46 9.87 -16.03
C THR A 301 15.50 8.52 -15.32
N LEU A 302 15.21 7.46 -16.07
CA LEU A 302 15.29 6.09 -15.60
C LEU A 302 16.60 5.46 -16.10
N ALA A 303 17.50 5.20 -15.16
CA ALA A 303 18.78 4.56 -15.42
C ALA A 303 18.66 3.03 -15.28
N PRO A 304 19.48 2.25 -16.03
CA PRO A 304 19.56 0.79 -15.86
C PRO A 304 19.88 0.34 -14.42
#